data_AF-A0A120LGM4-F1
#
_entry.id   AF-A0A120LGM4-F1
#
_cell.length_a   1.000
_cell.length_b   1.000
_cell.length_c   1.000
_cell.angle_alpha   90.00
_cell.angle_beta   90.00
_cell.angle_gamma   90.00
#
_symmetry.space_group_name_H-M   'P 1'
#
loop_
_entity.id
_entity.type
_entity.pdbx_description
1 polymer ?
#
loop_
_entity_poly.entity_id
_entity_poly.type
_entity_poly.pdbx_seq_one_letter_code
_entity_poly.pdbx_strand_id
1 'polypeptide(L)'
;MTPQAPQIPADVRERIIAAATDLFEQSGRETMPTVDAVRRAARVDMNAASAVMKEWRRAQTAQAAPVAVAVPEVVQQASSAAVATIWQQAQELANESLRSAQAAWETERAELDAMRQELAEAFERQAGELEATTAELTAEKAAAEKLAQELTAVRQELAAASERAATAEARAGELRTELDRAHEDADQARRALADQQKAGQAVAAQLDQVREELATVRAKADAEREAHQEQRKAAAVEAQRMAERLTAAQAERDQAAKATAQAREEAARMAGQLDTLKEQSAALLARITPPAAEAKPATRKKPGGE
;
A
#
# COMPACT_ATOMS: atom_id res chain seq x y z
N MET A 1 -34.43 -50.15 -146.12
CA MET A 1 -35.20 -51.41 -146.21
C MET A 1 -34.29 -52.52 -145.73
N THR A 2 -34.39 -52.85 -144.45
CA THR A 2 -33.65 -53.93 -143.80
C THR A 2 -34.16 -55.26 -144.36
N PRO A 3 -33.30 -56.12 -144.95
CA PRO A 3 -33.74 -57.44 -145.38
C PRO A 3 -34.12 -58.24 -144.14
N GLN A 4 -35.41 -58.54 -144.02
CA GLN A 4 -35.96 -59.45 -143.02
C GLN A 4 -35.28 -60.81 -143.23
N ALA A 5 -34.46 -61.24 -142.27
CA ALA A 5 -33.80 -62.53 -142.33
C ALA A 5 -34.86 -63.63 -142.54
N PRO A 6 -34.66 -64.57 -143.48
CA PRO A 6 -35.64 -65.63 -143.72
C PRO A 6 -35.86 -66.38 -142.41
N GLN A 7 -37.09 -66.31 -141.88
CA GLN A 7 -37.48 -67.06 -140.69
C GLN A 7 -37.52 -68.54 -141.08
N ILE A 8 -36.50 -69.28 -140.68
CA ILE A 8 -36.40 -70.71 -140.96
C ILE A 8 -37.49 -71.42 -140.15
N PRO A 9 -38.42 -72.15 -140.80
CA PRO A 9 -39.47 -72.89 -140.11
C PRO A 9 -38.90 -73.84 -139.03
N ALA A 10 -39.63 -74.01 -137.93
CA ALA A 10 -39.16 -74.79 -136.78
C ALA A 10 -38.86 -76.26 -137.15
N ASP A 11 -39.66 -76.85 -138.03
CA ASP A 11 -39.47 -78.22 -138.55
C ASP A 11 -38.18 -78.35 -139.38
N VAL A 12 -37.85 -77.33 -140.16
CA VAL A 12 -36.63 -77.26 -140.97
C VAL A 12 -35.41 -77.14 -140.06
N ARG A 13 -35.49 -76.27 -139.06
CA ARG A 13 -34.44 -76.10 -138.03
C ARG A 13 -34.20 -77.39 -137.26
N GLU A 14 -35.25 -78.07 -136.82
CA GLU A 14 -35.16 -79.32 -136.06
C GLU A 14 -34.54 -80.44 -136.90
N ARG A 15 -34.93 -80.59 -138.17
CA ARG A 15 -34.29 -81.55 -139.09
C ARG A 15 -32.82 -81.25 -139.33
N ILE A 16 -32.44 -79.97 -139.43
CA ILE A 16 -31.03 -79.57 -139.59
C ILE A 16 -30.23 -79.90 -138.32
N ILE A 17 -30.76 -79.62 -137.12
CA ILE A 17 -30.09 -79.92 -135.85
C ILE A 17 -29.98 -81.43 -135.64
N ALA A 18 -31.04 -82.20 -135.93
CA ALA A 18 -31.03 -83.65 -135.87
C ALA A 18 -29.98 -84.23 -136.83
N ALA A 19 -30.01 -83.85 -138.11
CA ALA A 19 -29.03 -84.31 -139.09
C ALA A 19 -27.59 -83.89 -138.74
N ALA A 20 -27.39 -82.69 -138.18
CA ALA A 20 -26.09 -82.25 -137.70
C ALA A 20 -25.61 -83.07 -136.51
N THR A 21 -26.50 -83.38 -135.57
CA THR A 21 -26.19 -84.20 -134.40
C THR A 21 -25.86 -85.62 -134.82
N ASP A 22 -26.66 -86.24 -135.68
CA ASP A 22 -26.43 -87.59 -136.19
C ASP A 22 -25.09 -87.69 -136.94
N LEU A 23 -24.77 -86.71 -137.80
CA LEU A 23 -23.50 -86.69 -138.53
C LEU A 23 -22.30 -86.44 -137.60
N PHE A 24 -22.49 -85.65 -136.53
CA PHE A 24 -21.47 -85.41 -135.53
C PHE A 24 -21.25 -86.63 -134.62
N GLU A 25 -22.30 -87.40 -134.33
CA GLU A 25 -22.19 -88.64 -133.57
C GLU A 25 -21.55 -89.77 -134.39
N GLN A 26 -21.89 -89.87 -135.68
CA GLN A 26 -21.24 -90.79 -136.61
C GLN A 26 -19.73 -90.51 -136.75
N SER A 27 -19.31 -89.26 -136.58
CA SER A 27 -17.88 -88.89 -136.57
C SER A 27 -17.21 -89.03 -135.20
N GLY A 28 -17.87 -89.67 -134.22
CA GLY A 28 -17.35 -89.83 -132.86
C GLY A 28 -17.27 -88.53 -132.07
N ARG A 29 -17.96 -87.47 -132.52
CA ARG A 29 -17.89 -86.09 -132.02
C ARG A 29 -16.50 -85.45 -132.15
N GLU A 30 -15.65 -85.99 -133.01
CA GLU A 30 -14.30 -85.47 -133.26
C GLU A 30 -14.27 -84.43 -134.38
N THR A 31 -15.11 -84.60 -135.41
CA THR A 31 -15.15 -83.70 -136.57
C THR A 31 -16.51 -83.08 -136.76
N MET A 32 -16.53 -81.75 -136.85
CA MET A 32 -17.75 -80.97 -137.00
C MET A 32 -18.34 -81.18 -138.41
N PRO A 33 -19.62 -81.55 -138.55
CA PRO A 33 -20.20 -81.83 -139.86
C PRO A 33 -20.21 -80.58 -140.75
N THR A 34 -19.98 -80.77 -142.04
CA THR A 34 -19.98 -79.67 -143.00
C THR A 34 -21.42 -79.24 -143.31
N VAL A 35 -21.62 -77.95 -143.58
CA VAL A 35 -22.95 -77.41 -143.90
C VAL A 35 -23.58 -78.11 -145.11
N ASP A 36 -22.77 -78.48 -146.10
CA ASP A 36 -23.25 -79.19 -147.29
C ASP A 36 -23.73 -80.63 -147.00
N ALA A 37 -23.02 -81.35 -146.11
CA ALA A 37 -23.44 -82.69 -145.68
C ALA A 37 -24.77 -82.64 -144.91
N VAL A 38 -24.90 -81.68 -143.99
CA VAL A 38 -26.13 -81.48 -143.22
C VAL A 38 -27.29 -81.05 -144.14
N ARG A 39 -27.03 -80.19 -145.14
CA ARG A 39 -28.03 -79.80 -146.14
C ARG A 39 -28.56 -80.99 -146.93
N ARG A 40 -27.67 -81.88 -147.40
CA ARG A 40 -28.06 -83.08 -148.15
C ARG A 40 -28.83 -84.08 -147.29
N ALA A 41 -28.40 -84.29 -146.04
CA ALA A 41 -29.07 -85.19 -145.10
C ALA A 41 -30.46 -84.68 -144.69
N ALA A 42 -30.59 -83.38 -144.37
CA ALA A 42 -31.86 -82.79 -143.96
C ALA A 42 -32.80 -82.43 -145.14
N ARG A 43 -32.29 -82.47 -146.40
CA ARG A 43 -32.98 -82.05 -147.64
C ARG A 43 -33.57 -80.64 -147.57
N VAL A 44 -32.73 -79.67 -147.20
CA VAL A 44 -33.11 -78.27 -146.99
C VAL A 44 -32.33 -77.34 -147.94
N ASP A 45 -32.71 -76.06 -148.01
CA ASP A 45 -31.93 -75.07 -148.76
C ASP A 45 -30.63 -74.68 -148.04
N MET A 46 -29.69 -74.08 -148.78
CA MET A 46 -28.35 -73.75 -148.29
C MET A 46 -28.34 -72.65 -147.21
N ASN A 47 -29.29 -71.71 -147.28
CA ASN A 47 -29.35 -70.60 -146.32
C ASN A 47 -29.87 -71.08 -144.97
N ALA A 48 -30.89 -71.96 -144.97
CA ALA A 48 -31.38 -72.58 -143.75
C ALA A 48 -30.31 -73.44 -143.06
N ALA A 49 -29.62 -74.29 -143.83
CA ALA A 49 -28.57 -75.16 -143.31
C ALA A 49 -27.40 -74.37 -142.68
N SER A 50 -26.93 -73.30 -143.34
CA SER A 50 -25.78 -72.51 -142.87
C SER A 50 -26.08 -71.69 -141.61
N ALA A 51 -27.28 -71.10 -141.52
CA ALA A 51 -27.69 -70.31 -140.37
C ALA A 51 -27.84 -71.18 -139.11
N VAL A 52 -28.57 -72.30 -139.22
CA VAL A 52 -28.78 -73.21 -138.08
C VAL A 52 -27.49 -73.91 -137.69
N MET A 53 -26.63 -74.29 -138.64
CA MET A 53 -25.32 -74.88 -138.34
C MET A 53 -24.35 -73.92 -137.64
N LYS A 54 -24.46 -72.61 -137.88
CA LYS A 54 -23.66 -71.60 -137.18
C LYS A 54 -24.10 -71.48 -135.72
N GLU A 55 -25.41 -71.48 -135.47
CA GLU A 55 -25.98 -71.47 -134.13
C GLU A 55 -25.67 -72.76 -133.37
N TRP A 56 -25.86 -73.92 -134.01
CA TRP A 56 -25.58 -75.24 -133.44
C TRP A 56 -24.09 -75.39 -133.08
N ARG A 57 -23.16 -74.99 -133.96
CA ARG A 57 -21.72 -75.00 -133.65
C ARG A 57 -21.36 -74.10 -132.47
N ARG A 58 -22.00 -72.93 -132.35
CA ARG A 58 -21.78 -71.99 -131.24
C ARG A 58 -22.31 -72.55 -129.91
N ALA A 59 -23.44 -73.23 -129.93
CA ALA A 59 -23.98 -73.91 -128.75
C ALA A 59 -23.02 -75.02 -128.27
N GLN A 60 -22.38 -75.72 -129.20
CA GLN A 60 -21.50 -76.84 -128.87
C GLN A 60 -20.13 -76.42 -128.31
N THR A 61 -19.64 -75.22 -128.62
CA THR A 61 -18.37 -74.70 -128.10
C THR A 61 -18.52 -73.82 -126.85
N ALA A 62 -19.75 -73.47 -126.43
CA ALA A 62 -20.00 -72.54 -125.32
C ALA A 62 -20.19 -73.19 -123.93
N GLN A 63 -20.07 -74.52 -123.80
CA GLN A 63 -20.11 -75.17 -122.48
C GLN A 63 -18.72 -75.17 -121.82
N ALA A 64 -18.43 -74.15 -121.02
CA ALA A 64 -17.42 -74.21 -119.96
C ALA A 64 -18.12 -73.98 -118.62
N ALA A 65 -18.12 -75.00 -117.75
CA ALA A 65 -18.74 -74.92 -116.43
C ALA A 65 -17.86 -74.09 -115.46
N PRO A 66 -18.42 -73.20 -114.64
CA PRO A 66 -17.66 -72.44 -113.66
C PRO A 66 -17.17 -73.35 -112.52
N VAL A 67 -15.86 -73.33 -112.24
CA VAL A 67 -15.24 -74.04 -111.10
C VAL A 67 -15.33 -73.14 -109.87
N ALA A 68 -16.18 -73.49 -108.91
CA ALA A 68 -16.21 -72.84 -107.60
C ALA A 68 -14.99 -73.33 -106.79
N VAL A 69 -14.00 -72.46 -106.58
CA VAL A 69 -12.86 -72.75 -105.70
C VAL A 69 -13.34 -72.57 -104.25
N ALA A 70 -13.63 -73.68 -103.57
CA ALA A 70 -13.83 -73.67 -102.12
C ALA A 70 -12.48 -73.42 -101.43
N VAL A 71 -12.45 -72.47 -100.48
CA VAL A 71 -11.25 -72.20 -99.68
C VAL A 71 -10.85 -73.47 -98.93
N PRO A 72 -9.59 -73.95 -99.05
CA PRO A 72 -9.13 -75.16 -98.39
C PRO A 72 -9.32 -75.11 -96.87
N GLU A 73 -9.76 -76.22 -96.30
CA GLU A 73 -10.08 -76.37 -94.86
C GLU A 73 -8.93 -75.93 -93.94
N VAL A 74 -7.68 -76.21 -94.32
CA VAL A 74 -6.49 -75.83 -93.54
C VAL A 74 -6.36 -74.31 -93.40
N VAL A 75 -6.73 -73.54 -94.42
CA VAL A 75 -6.69 -72.07 -94.39
C VAL A 75 -7.81 -71.52 -93.50
N GLN A 76 -9.01 -72.13 -93.55
CA GLN A 76 -10.12 -71.75 -92.66
C GLN A 76 -9.77 -72.02 -91.19
N GLN A 77 -9.22 -73.20 -90.87
CA GLN A 77 -8.78 -73.55 -89.52
C GLN A 77 -7.67 -72.62 -89.02
N ALA A 78 -6.66 -72.34 -89.85
CA ALA A 78 -5.58 -71.42 -89.50
C ALA A 78 -6.09 -70.00 -89.21
N SER A 79 -7.02 -69.49 -90.03
CA SER A 79 -7.62 -68.16 -89.80
C SER A 79 -8.46 -68.11 -88.53
N SER A 80 -9.26 -69.15 -88.26
CA SER A 80 -10.07 -69.24 -87.04
C SER A 80 -9.20 -69.33 -85.78
N ALA A 81 -8.09 -70.10 -85.84
CA ALA A 81 -7.11 -70.18 -84.76
C ALA A 81 -6.38 -68.84 -84.51
N ALA A 82 -6.02 -68.12 -85.58
CA ALA A 82 -5.42 -66.80 -85.46
C ALA A 82 -6.38 -65.78 -84.80
N VAL A 83 -7.66 -65.76 -85.22
CA VAL A 83 -8.68 -64.91 -84.60
C VAL A 83 -8.89 -65.27 -83.13
N ALA A 84 -8.96 -66.57 -82.79
CA ALA A 84 -9.07 -67.02 -81.40
C ALA A 84 -7.87 -66.58 -80.55
N THR A 85 -6.66 -66.66 -81.10
CA THR A 85 -5.44 -66.23 -80.40
C THR A 85 -5.43 -64.72 -80.18
N ILE A 86 -5.77 -63.93 -81.21
CA ILE A 86 -5.86 -62.46 -81.09
C ILE A 86 -6.93 -62.07 -80.06
N TRP A 87 -8.08 -62.73 -80.09
CA TRP A 87 -9.14 -62.50 -79.11
C TRP A 87 -8.68 -62.81 -77.69
N GLN A 88 -8.02 -63.95 -77.48
CA GLN A 88 -7.49 -64.34 -76.18
C GLN A 88 -6.46 -63.32 -75.67
N GLN A 89 -5.52 -62.90 -76.51
CA GLN A 89 -4.52 -61.87 -76.15
C GLN A 89 -5.16 -60.51 -75.83
N ALA A 90 -6.16 -60.10 -76.61
CA ALA A 90 -6.91 -58.88 -76.34
C ALA A 90 -7.66 -58.95 -75.01
N GLN A 91 -8.25 -60.11 -74.69
CA GLN A 91 -8.95 -60.33 -73.43
C GLN A 91 -7.98 -60.37 -72.24
N GLU A 92 -6.80 -60.98 -72.39
CA GLU A 92 -5.73 -60.97 -71.38
C GLU A 92 -5.27 -59.54 -71.08
N LEU A 93 -4.99 -58.73 -72.12
CA LEU A 93 -4.59 -57.32 -71.98
C LEU A 93 -5.71 -56.46 -71.37
N ALA A 94 -6.96 -56.67 -71.77
CA ALA A 94 -8.11 -55.96 -71.19
C ALA A 94 -8.28 -56.31 -69.70
N ASN A 95 -8.15 -57.58 -69.32
CA ASN A 95 -8.21 -58.00 -67.93
C ASN A 95 -7.03 -57.46 -67.11
N GLU A 96 -5.83 -57.42 -67.68
CA GLU A 96 -4.66 -56.83 -67.03
C GLU A 96 -4.82 -55.33 -66.82
N SER A 97 -5.26 -54.58 -67.83
CA SER A 97 -5.53 -53.14 -67.70
C SER A 97 -6.64 -52.84 -66.68
N LEU A 98 -7.70 -53.67 -66.63
CA LEU A 98 -8.73 -53.57 -65.60
C LEU A 98 -8.15 -53.80 -64.20
N ARG A 99 -7.37 -54.86 -63.99
CA ARG A 99 -6.73 -55.14 -62.69
C ARG A 99 -5.76 -54.02 -62.28
N SER A 100 -4.99 -53.48 -63.22
CA SER A 100 -4.10 -52.35 -62.98
C SER A 100 -4.88 -51.09 -62.58
N ALA A 101 -5.98 -50.79 -63.26
CA ALA A 101 -6.82 -49.64 -62.93
C ALA A 101 -7.49 -49.79 -61.56
N GLN A 102 -7.97 -51.00 -61.24
CA GLN A 102 -8.53 -51.32 -59.92
C GLN A 102 -7.49 -51.14 -58.81
N ALA A 103 -6.28 -51.66 -58.98
CA ALA A 103 -5.20 -51.52 -58.00
C ALA A 103 -4.78 -50.05 -57.81
N ALA A 104 -4.66 -49.28 -58.91
CA ALA A 104 -4.37 -47.86 -58.83
C ALA A 104 -5.46 -47.08 -58.09
N TRP A 105 -6.73 -47.37 -58.38
CA TRP A 105 -7.86 -46.75 -57.69
C TRP A 105 -7.94 -47.13 -56.20
N GLU A 106 -7.69 -48.39 -55.86
CA GLU A 106 -7.63 -48.84 -54.46
C GLU A 106 -6.49 -48.14 -53.70
N THR A 107 -5.34 -47.93 -54.37
CA THR A 107 -4.20 -47.19 -53.81
C THR A 107 -4.55 -45.73 -53.57
N GLU A 108 -5.08 -45.03 -54.57
CA GLU A 108 -5.48 -43.62 -54.44
C GLU A 108 -6.56 -43.46 -53.36
N ARG A 109 -7.52 -44.38 -53.29
CA ARG A 109 -8.53 -44.37 -52.23
C ARG A 109 -7.91 -44.55 -50.85
N ALA A 110 -6.97 -45.49 -50.69
CA ALA A 110 -6.28 -45.71 -49.43
C ALA A 110 -5.45 -44.48 -49.02
N GLU A 111 -4.78 -43.83 -49.96
CA GLU A 111 -4.03 -42.58 -49.73
C GLU A 111 -4.96 -41.43 -49.33
N LEU A 112 -6.12 -41.28 -49.98
CA LEU A 112 -7.13 -40.28 -49.61
C LEU A 112 -7.72 -40.53 -48.23
N ASP A 113 -7.99 -41.79 -47.88
CA ASP A 113 -8.49 -42.14 -46.56
C ASP A 113 -7.42 -41.93 -45.47
N ALA A 114 -6.15 -42.21 -45.77
CA ALA A 114 -5.02 -41.90 -44.89
C ALA A 114 -4.85 -40.38 -44.68
N MET A 115 -4.85 -39.58 -45.77
CA MET A 115 -4.79 -38.12 -45.67
C MET A 115 -5.97 -37.54 -44.87
N ARG A 116 -7.17 -38.09 -45.02
CA ARG A 116 -8.35 -37.68 -44.22
C ARG A 116 -8.14 -37.98 -42.73
N GLN A 117 -7.58 -39.14 -42.38
CA GLN A 117 -7.27 -39.49 -41.00
C GLN A 117 -6.21 -38.56 -40.42
N GLU A 118 -5.10 -38.33 -41.14
CA GLU A 118 -4.04 -37.42 -40.71
C GLU A 118 -4.56 -36.00 -40.47
N LEU A 119 -5.42 -35.49 -41.36
CA LEU A 119 -6.06 -34.18 -41.18
C LEU A 119 -6.98 -34.15 -39.97
N ALA A 120 -7.78 -35.20 -39.74
CA ALA A 120 -8.65 -35.29 -38.57
C ALA A 120 -7.83 -35.30 -37.26
N GLU A 121 -6.78 -36.13 -37.19
CA GLU A 121 -5.88 -36.18 -36.03
C GLU A 121 -5.15 -34.86 -35.79
N ALA A 122 -4.75 -34.16 -36.86
CA ALA A 122 -4.13 -32.84 -36.75
C ALA A 122 -5.10 -31.81 -36.17
N PHE A 123 -6.37 -31.79 -36.62
CA PHE A 123 -7.39 -30.91 -36.08
C PHE A 123 -7.74 -31.24 -34.62
N GLU A 124 -7.84 -32.52 -34.26
CA GLU A 124 -8.07 -32.94 -32.87
C GLU A 124 -6.91 -32.53 -31.97
N ARG A 125 -5.66 -32.71 -32.41
CA ARG A 125 -4.47 -32.24 -31.68
C ARG A 125 -4.48 -30.73 -31.50
N GLN A 126 -4.78 -29.98 -32.57
CA GLN A 126 -4.85 -28.53 -32.52
C GLN A 126 -5.98 -28.04 -31.59
N ALA A 127 -7.14 -28.70 -31.60
CA ALA A 127 -8.23 -28.40 -30.67
C ALA A 127 -7.80 -28.63 -29.22
N GLY A 128 -7.13 -29.76 -28.92
CA GLY A 128 -6.59 -30.04 -27.59
C GLY A 128 -5.54 -29.03 -27.13
N GLU A 129 -4.62 -28.62 -28.02
CA GLU A 129 -3.63 -27.58 -27.72
C GLU A 129 -4.27 -26.21 -27.46
N LEU A 130 -5.31 -25.84 -28.21
CA LEU A 130 -6.07 -24.61 -27.98
C LEU A 130 -6.84 -24.66 -26.66
N GLU A 131 -7.46 -25.79 -26.31
CA GLU A 131 -8.11 -25.97 -25.01
C GLU A 131 -7.12 -25.88 -23.85
N ALA A 132 -5.95 -26.54 -23.97
CA ALA A 132 -4.89 -26.50 -22.97
C ALA A 132 -4.33 -25.09 -22.76
N THR A 133 -3.97 -24.39 -23.84
CA THR A 133 -3.45 -23.01 -23.76
C THR A 133 -4.51 -22.02 -23.27
N THR A 134 -5.79 -22.24 -23.60
CA THR A 134 -6.89 -21.44 -23.06
C THR A 134 -7.03 -21.68 -21.55
N ALA A 135 -6.97 -22.94 -21.10
CA ALA A 135 -7.00 -23.27 -19.68
C ALA A 135 -5.83 -22.63 -18.92
N GLU A 136 -4.60 -22.74 -19.44
CA GLU A 136 -3.42 -22.10 -18.86
C GLU A 136 -3.57 -20.57 -18.79
N LEU A 137 -4.03 -19.93 -19.88
CA LEU A 137 -4.26 -18.48 -19.89
C LEU A 137 -5.32 -18.05 -18.87
N THR A 138 -6.38 -18.84 -18.69
CA THR A 138 -7.41 -18.53 -17.68
C THR A 138 -6.88 -18.69 -16.26
N ALA A 139 -6.06 -19.72 -16.00
CA ALA A 139 -5.43 -19.93 -14.71
C ALA A 139 -4.44 -18.79 -14.38
N GLU A 140 -3.63 -18.38 -15.35
CA GLU A 140 -2.67 -17.28 -15.17
C GLU A 140 -3.37 -15.95 -14.94
N LYS A 141 -4.48 -15.67 -15.64
CA LYS A 141 -5.30 -14.47 -15.38
C LYS A 141 -5.89 -14.47 -13.97
N ALA A 142 -6.40 -15.61 -13.50
CA ALA A 142 -6.92 -15.73 -12.14
C ALA A 142 -5.81 -15.54 -11.09
N ALA A 143 -4.61 -16.09 -11.33
CA ALA A 143 -3.45 -15.88 -10.46
C ALA A 143 -3.01 -14.41 -10.42
N ALA A 144 -2.96 -13.74 -11.59
CA ALA A 144 -2.61 -12.33 -11.69
C ALA A 144 -3.64 -11.43 -10.98
N GLU A 145 -4.94 -11.73 -11.09
CA GLU A 145 -5.99 -10.99 -10.38
C GLU A 145 -5.85 -11.15 -8.85
N LYS A 146 -5.58 -12.38 -8.39
CA LYS A 146 -5.32 -12.65 -6.97
C LYS A 146 -4.10 -11.86 -6.45
N LEU A 147 -2.99 -11.88 -7.19
CA LEU A 147 -1.79 -11.12 -6.83
C LEU A 147 -2.05 -9.60 -6.81
N ALA A 148 -2.88 -9.09 -7.71
CA ALA A 148 -3.27 -7.67 -7.72
C ALA A 148 -4.12 -7.29 -6.49
N GLN A 149 -5.01 -8.17 -6.06
CA GLN A 149 -5.79 -8.00 -4.83
C GLN A 149 -4.88 -8.02 -3.59
N GLU A 150 -3.97 -8.99 -3.50
CA GLU A 150 -2.98 -9.08 -2.41
C GLU A 150 -2.08 -7.84 -2.34
N LEU A 151 -1.57 -7.37 -3.49
CA LEU A 151 -0.78 -6.14 -3.56
C LEU A 151 -1.56 -4.91 -3.07
N THR A 152 -2.85 -4.84 -3.38
CA THR A 152 -3.72 -3.76 -2.92
C THR A 152 -3.91 -3.82 -1.40
N ALA A 153 -4.14 -5.02 -0.85
CA ALA A 153 -4.26 -5.22 0.60
C ALA A 153 -2.96 -4.82 1.33
N VAL A 154 -1.80 -5.28 0.85
CA VAL A 154 -0.49 -4.93 1.43
C VAL A 154 -0.24 -3.42 1.38
N ARG A 155 -0.62 -2.74 0.29
CA ARG A 155 -0.51 -1.27 0.19
C ARG A 155 -1.38 -0.56 1.23
N GLN A 156 -2.60 -1.05 1.48
CA GLN A 156 -3.48 -0.50 2.51
C GLN A 156 -2.94 -0.73 3.92
N GLU A 157 -2.42 -1.93 4.20
CA GLU A 157 -1.76 -2.23 5.48
C GLU A 157 -0.54 -1.36 5.72
N LEU A 158 0.30 -1.15 4.69
CA LEU A 158 1.46 -0.27 4.76
C LEU A 158 1.04 1.18 5.02
N ALA A 159 0.03 1.69 4.33
CA ALA A 159 -0.48 3.04 4.57
C ALA A 159 -0.98 3.20 6.01
N ALA A 160 -1.76 2.24 6.51
CA ALA A 160 -2.25 2.25 7.89
C ALA A 160 -1.12 2.14 8.92
N ALA A 161 -0.07 1.37 8.64
CA ALA A 161 1.11 1.27 9.50
C ALA A 161 1.90 2.59 9.53
N SER A 162 2.08 3.24 8.37
CA SER A 162 2.74 4.55 8.27
C SER A 162 1.99 5.64 9.06
N GLU A 163 0.67 5.70 8.96
CA GLU A 163 -0.16 6.63 9.74
C GLU A 163 -0.04 6.39 11.25
N ARG A 164 -0.03 5.12 11.66
CA ARG A 164 0.19 4.74 13.07
C ARG A 164 1.58 5.15 13.55
N ALA A 165 2.61 4.97 12.72
CA ALA A 165 3.98 5.39 13.03
C ALA A 165 4.06 6.92 13.18
N ALA A 166 3.52 7.69 12.23
CA ALA A 166 3.49 9.15 12.28
C ALA A 166 2.77 9.67 13.54
N THR A 167 1.64 9.06 13.90
CA THR A 167 0.90 9.39 15.12
C THR A 167 1.71 9.07 16.38
N ALA A 168 2.41 7.94 16.42
CA ALA A 168 3.26 7.56 17.54
C ALA A 168 4.45 8.50 17.70
N GLU A 169 5.08 8.90 16.59
CA GLU A 169 6.17 9.88 16.56
C GLU A 169 5.71 11.26 17.06
N ALA A 170 4.54 11.73 16.63
CA ALA A 170 3.96 12.99 17.11
C ALA A 170 3.74 12.96 18.63
N ARG A 171 3.11 11.89 19.15
CA ARG A 171 2.90 11.71 20.60
C ARG A 171 4.21 11.62 21.37
N ALA A 172 5.23 10.96 20.82
CA ALA A 172 6.55 10.91 21.45
C ALA A 172 7.20 12.31 21.52
N GLY A 173 7.02 13.14 20.50
CA GLY A 173 7.45 14.54 20.50
C GLY A 173 6.71 15.40 21.51
N GLU A 174 5.39 15.24 21.63
CA GLU A 174 4.57 15.91 22.64
C GLU A 174 5.01 15.53 24.06
N LEU A 175 5.12 14.24 24.36
CA LEU A 175 5.56 13.74 25.67
C LEU A 175 6.96 14.23 26.03
N ARG A 176 7.86 14.34 25.05
CA ARG A 176 9.20 14.90 25.28
C ARG A 176 9.14 16.37 25.65
N THR A 177 8.31 17.15 24.97
CA THR A 177 8.10 18.57 25.27
C THR A 177 7.47 18.77 26.65
N GLU A 178 6.50 17.94 27.02
CA GLU A 178 5.89 17.94 28.35
C GLU A 178 6.90 17.57 29.43
N LEU A 179 7.76 16.57 29.18
CA LEU A 179 8.83 16.17 30.09
C LEU A 179 9.85 17.30 30.31
N ASP A 180 10.28 17.96 29.24
CA ASP A 180 11.21 19.10 29.33
C ASP A 180 10.59 20.24 30.14
N ARG A 181 9.30 20.57 29.91
CA ARG A 181 8.57 21.57 30.71
C ARG A 181 8.45 21.17 32.18
N ALA A 182 8.12 19.89 32.47
CA ALA A 182 8.06 19.40 33.84
C ALA A 182 9.41 19.48 34.55
N HIS A 183 10.51 19.25 33.83
CA HIS A 183 11.86 19.44 34.36
C HIS A 183 12.16 20.92 34.67
N GLU A 184 11.81 21.84 33.76
CA GLU A 184 11.95 23.28 33.99
C GLU A 184 11.15 23.75 35.21
N ASP A 185 9.88 23.32 35.34
CA ASP A 185 9.03 23.65 36.48
C ASP A 185 9.59 23.09 37.79
N ALA A 186 10.10 21.85 37.78
CA ALA A 186 10.75 21.24 38.94
C ALA A 186 12.01 22.01 39.35
N ASP A 187 12.82 22.48 38.40
CA ASP A 187 14.00 23.29 38.68
C ASP A 187 13.65 24.68 39.22
N GLN A 188 12.60 25.31 38.69
CA GLN A 188 12.07 26.57 39.21
C GLN A 188 11.55 26.40 40.66
N ALA A 189 10.78 25.35 40.93
CA ALA A 189 10.30 25.04 42.27
C ALA A 189 11.44 24.79 43.26
N ARG A 190 12.49 24.06 42.84
CA ARG A 190 13.69 23.85 43.65
C ARG A 190 14.41 25.16 43.97
N ARG A 191 14.54 26.08 43.02
CA ARG A 191 15.14 27.41 43.25
C ARG A 191 14.29 28.24 44.21
N ALA A 192 12.98 28.31 43.99
CA ALA A 192 12.07 29.03 44.88
C ALA A 192 12.09 28.48 46.32
N LEU A 193 12.17 27.15 46.49
CA LEU A 193 12.32 26.53 47.80
C LEU A 193 13.64 26.92 48.47
N ALA A 194 14.75 26.90 47.74
CA ALA A 194 16.06 27.31 48.26
C ALA A 194 16.06 28.79 48.68
N ASP A 195 15.44 29.67 47.90
CA ASP A 195 15.32 31.09 48.23
C ASP A 195 14.42 31.31 49.45
N GLN A 196 13.30 30.58 49.56
CA GLN A 196 12.44 30.61 50.74
C GLN A 196 13.17 30.13 52.00
N GLN A 197 13.98 29.06 51.88
CA GLN A 197 14.81 28.57 52.99
C GLN A 197 15.83 29.63 53.44
N LYS A 198 16.50 30.31 52.50
CA LYS A 198 17.42 31.41 52.82
C LYS A 198 16.70 32.57 53.50
N ALA A 199 15.52 32.96 52.99
CA ALA A 199 14.71 34.01 53.61
C ALA A 199 14.26 33.61 55.03
N GLY A 200 13.84 32.35 55.23
CA GLY A 200 13.49 31.81 56.54
C GLY A 200 14.68 31.82 57.52
N GLN A 201 15.87 31.45 57.06
CA GLN A 201 17.11 31.54 57.85
C GLN A 201 17.44 32.99 58.22
N ALA A 202 17.27 33.94 57.29
CA ALA A 202 17.48 35.36 57.57
C ALA A 202 16.49 35.91 58.60
N VAL A 203 15.21 35.55 58.50
CA VAL A 203 14.18 35.92 59.49
C VAL A 203 14.49 35.30 60.85
N ALA A 204 14.89 34.03 60.90
CA ALA A 204 15.30 33.38 62.15
C ALA A 204 16.47 34.11 62.81
N ALA A 205 17.51 34.47 62.04
CA ALA A 205 18.64 35.24 62.53
C ALA A 205 18.23 36.64 63.05
N GLN A 206 17.32 37.33 62.35
CA GLN A 206 16.76 38.61 62.81
C GLN A 206 15.96 38.47 64.11
N LEU A 207 15.16 37.40 64.25
CA LEU A 207 14.41 37.13 65.48
C LEU A 207 15.35 36.87 66.66
N ASP A 208 16.42 36.12 66.46
CA ASP A 208 17.42 35.89 67.50
C ASP A 208 18.15 37.18 67.87
N GLN A 209 18.50 38.03 66.90
CA GLN A 209 19.02 39.38 67.17
C GLN A 209 18.05 40.23 67.99
N VAL A 210 16.78 40.29 67.62
CA VAL A 210 15.75 41.05 68.37
C VAL A 210 15.56 40.49 69.78
N ARG A 211 15.66 39.17 69.98
CA ARG A 211 15.60 38.55 71.31
C ARG A 211 16.79 38.95 72.18
N GLU A 212 17.99 38.97 71.62
CA GLU A 212 19.21 39.43 72.32
C GLU A 212 19.13 40.93 72.66
N GLU A 213 18.66 41.75 71.72
CA GLU A 213 18.41 43.18 71.95
C GLU A 213 17.35 43.38 73.05
N LEU A 214 16.25 42.62 73.02
CA LEU A 214 15.21 42.66 74.05
C LEU A 214 15.73 42.19 75.41
N ALA A 215 16.57 41.15 75.47
CA ALA A 215 17.22 40.70 76.69
C ALA A 215 18.14 41.77 77.26
N THR A 216 18.92 42.43 76.40
CA THR A 216 19.79 43.56 76.76
C THR A 216 18.97 44.75 77.29
N VAL A 217 17.87 45.12 76.62
CA VAL A 217 16.99 46.21 77.06
C VAL A 217 16.31 45.86 78.39
N ARG A 218 15.86 44.61 78.59
CA ARG A 218 15.29 44.15 79.87
C ARG A 218 16.33 44.22 80.98
N ALA A 219 17.55 43.74 80.75
CA ALA A 219 18.64 43.83 81.73
C ALA A 219 18.97 45.28 82.10
N LYS A 220 19.01 46.19 81.12
CA LYS A 220 19.18 47.63 81.37
C LYS A 220 18.02 48.20 82.17
N ALA A 221 16.78 47.88 81.81
CA ALA A 221 15.60 48.36 82.53
C ALA A 221 15.56 47.85 83.98
N ASP A 222 15.96 46.60 84.23
CA ASP A 222 16.05 46.05 85.58
C ASP A 222 17.20 46.67 86.38
N ALA A 223 18.37 46.91 85.75
CA ALA A 223 19.47 47.64 86.38
C ALA A 223 19.12 49.10 86.70
N GLU A 224 18.40 49.80 85.82
CA GLU A 224 17.89 51.15 86.09
C GLU A 224 16.87 51.14 87.23
N ARG A 225 15.98 50.13 87.31
CA ARG A 225 15.06 49.97 88.44
C ARG A 225 15.81 49.73 89.75
N GLU A 226 16.81 48.86 89.75
CA GLU A 226 17.66 48.61 90.93
C GLU A 226 18.40 49.89 91.35
N ALA A 227 19.04 50.59 90.41
CA ALA A 227 19.72 51.86 90.66
C ALA A 227 18.74 52.93 91.19
N HIS A 228 17.54 53.04 90.64
CA HIS A 228 16.50 53.95 91.16
C HIS A 228 16.02 53.54 92.56
N GLN A 229 15.89 52.24 92.86
CA GLN A 229 15.56 51.77 94.20
C GLN A 229 16.69 52.06 95.20
N GLU A 230 17.94 51.85 94.82
CA GLU A 230 19.11 52.20 95.62
C GLU A 230 19.22 53.71 95.84
N GLN A 231 19.04 54.52 94.80
CA GLN A 231 19.01 55.98 94.89
C GLN A 231 17.88 56.44 95.82
N ARG A 232 16.69 55.82 95.75
CA ARG A 232 15.59 56.10 96.67
C ARG A 232 15.92 55.72 98.12
N LYS A 233 16.56 54.57 98.35
CA LYS A 233 17.03 54.16 99.69
C LYS A 233 18.09 55.12 100.22
N ALA A 234 19.08 55.47 99.42
CA ALA A 234 20.13 56.42 99.77
C ALA A 234 19.54 57.81 100.07
N ALA A 235 18.66 58.32 99.21
CA ALA A 235 17.95 59.57 99.43
C ALA A 235 17.07 59.52 100.69
N ALA A 236 16.43 58.39 101.00
CA ALA A 236 15.68 58.21 102.23
C ALA A 236 16.59 58.23 103.48
N VAL A 237 17.76 57.58 103.41
CA VAL A 237 18.76 57.61 104.49
C VAL A 237 19.33 59.02 104.69
N GLU A 238 19.65 59.73 103.61
CA GLU A 238 20.11 61.12 103.69
C GLU A 238 19.02 62.05 104.21
N ALA A 239 17.79 61.90 103.76
CA ALA A 239 16.64 62.63 104.28
C ALA A 239 16.44 62.35 105.78
N GLN A 240 16.62 61.11 106.22
CA GLN A 240 16.55 60.74 107.63
C GLN A 240 17.71 61.34 108.44
N ARG A 241 18.95 61.31 107.92
CA ARG A 241 20.09 62.00 108.56
C ARG A 241 19.88 63.51 108.64
N MET A 242 19.29 64.13 107.63
CA MET A 242 18.95 65.55 107.66
C MET A 242 17.82 65.82 108.66
N ALA A 243 16.81 64.95 108.74
CA ALA A 243 15.77 65.03 109.76
C ALA A 243 16.37 64.90 111.17
N GLU A 244 17.24 63.92 111.41
CA GLU A 244 17.96 63.74 112.68
C GLU A 244 18.83 64.95 113.03
N ARG A 245 19.57 65.52 112.05
CA ARG A 245 20.32 66.78 112.26
C ARG A 245 19.41 67.96 112.57
N LEU A 246 18.26 68.07 111.92
CA LEU A 246 17.29 69.12 112.21
C LEU A 246 16.69 68.94 113.60
N THR A 247 16.38 67.72 114.02
CA THR A 247 15.92 67.42 115.39
C THR A 247 17.01 67.72 116.41
N ALA A 248 18.28 67.36 116.14
CA ALA A 248 19.40 67.69 117.00
C ALA A 248 19.62 69.21 117.07
N ALA A 249 19.56 69.92 115.96
CA ALA A 249 19.66 71.38 115.92
C ALA A 249 18.48 72.08 116.62
N GLN A 250 17.28 71.50 116.55
CA GLN A 250 16.12 71.94 117.33
C GLN A 250 16.35 71.71 118.83
N ALA A 251 16.85 70.53 119.22
CA ALA A 251 17.18 70.22 120.60
C ALA A 251 18.32 71.10 121.16
N GLU A 252 19.33 71.41 120.36
CA GLU A 252 20.41 72.35 120.70
C GLU A 252 19.87 73.77 120.84
N ARG A 253 18.95 74.22 119.98
CA ARG A 253 18.24 75.48 120.17
C ARG A 253 17.42 75.49 121.46
N ASP A 254 16.71 74.42 121.77
CA ASP A 254 15.92 74.32 122.99
C ASP A 254 16.82 74.32 124.22
N GLN A 255 17.99 73.66 124.16
CA GLN A 255 19.02 73.74 125.19
C GLN A 255 19.62 75.14 125.30
N ALA A 256 19.92 75.80 124.19
CA ALA A 256 20.40 77.18 124.19
C ALA A 256 19.35 78.14 124.76
N ALA A 257 18.06 77.92 124.46
CA ALA A 257 16.96 78.68 125.04
C ALA A 257 16.84 78.43 126.55
N LYS A 258 16.96 77.18 127.01
CA LYS A 258 17.03 76.84 128.45
C LYS A 258 18.24 77.47 129.13
N ALA A 259 19.43 77.39 128.53
CA ALA A 259 20.65 78.01 129.05
C ALA A 259 20.53 79.53 129.10
N THR A 260 19.89 80.15 128.10
CA THR A 260 19.59 81.59 128.11
C THR A 260 18.60 81.94 129.21
N ALA A 261 17.59 81.10 129.46
CA ALA A 261 16.66 81.27 130.58
C ALA A 261 17.37 81.14 131.94
N GLN A 262 18.25 80.15 132.10
CA GLN A 262 19.08 79.96 133.31
C GLN A 262 20.04 81.14 133.52
N ALA A 263 20.71 81.61 132.47
CA ALA A 263 21.59 82.78 132.54
C ALA A 263 20.81 84.05 132.92
N ARG A 264 19.55 84.19 132.50
CA ARG A 264 18.67 85.29 132.95
C ARG A 264 18.30 85.16 134.42
N GLU A 265 18.04 83.94 134.88
CA GLU A 265 17.69 83.68 136.28
C GLU A 265 18.90 83.92 137.22
N GLU A 266 20.10 83.50 136.82
CA GLU A 266 21.35 83.77 137.53
C GLU A 266 21.74 85.26 137.49
N ALA A 267 21.51 85.95 136.36
CA ALA A 267 21.69 87.40 136.27
C ALA A 267 20.72 88.14 137.20
N ALA A 268 19.46 87.70 137.29
CA ALA A 268 18.50 88.25 138.25
C ALA A 268 18.94 87.98 139.71
N ARG A 269 19.49 86.80 139.98
CA ARG A 269 20.04 86.44 141.30
C ARG A 269 21.26 87.28 141.68
N MET A 270 22.20 87.51 140.76
CA MET A 270 23.37 88.37 141.00
C MET A 270 23.00 89.86 141.09
N ALA A 271 21.99 90.31 140.35
CA ALA A 271 21.45 91.67 140.51
C ALA A 271 20.87 91.85 141.92
N GLY A 272 20.12 90.87 142.44
CA GLY A 272 19.64 90.89 143.82
C GLY A 272 20.76 90.91 144.86
N GLN A 273 21.87 90.20 144.62
CA GLN A 273 23.04 90.21 145.50
C GLN A 273 23.80 91.56 145.48
N LEU A 274 23.87 92.24 144.33
CA LEU A 274 24.50 93.55 144.20
C LEU A 274 23.72 94.68 144.88
N ASP A 275 22.38 94.63 144.89
CA ASP A 275 21.57 95.59 145.63
C ASP A 275 21.76 95.45 147.15
N THR A 276 21.84 94.23 147.67
CA THR A 276 22.14 94.00 149.09
C THR A 276 23.55 94.44 149.51
N LEU A 277 24.55 94.35 148.61
CA LEU A 277 25.91 94.84 148.87
C LEU A 277 26.00 96.37 148.82
N LYS A 278 25.19 97.03 147.99
CA LYS A 278 25.09 98.50 147.99
C LYS A 278 24.49 99.02 149.29
N GLU A 279 23.43 98.40 149.81
CA GLU A 279 22.85 98.78 151.12
C GLU A 279 23.84 98.58 152.29
N GLN A 280 24.68 97.54 152.25
CA GLN A 280 25.72 97.31 153.27
C GLN A 280 26.89 98.31 153.18
N SER A 281 27.27 98.74 151.97
CA SER A 281 28.32 99.76 151.76
C SER A 281 27.87 101.19 152.11
N ALA A 282 26.57 101.49 151.95
CA ALA A 282 25.98 102.76 152.37
C ALA A 282 25.96 102.91 153.91
N ALA A 283 25.82 101.80 154.65
CA ALA A 283 25.82 101.79 156.11
C ALA A 283 27.23 101.94 156.74
N LEU A 284 28.29 101.54 156.03
CA LEU A 284 29.68 101.61 156.54
C LEU A 284 30.38 102.94 156.23
N LEU A 285 29.99 103.66 155.18
CA LEU A 285 30.57 104.97 154.84
C LEU A 285 30.00 106.16 155.64
N ALA A 286 28.95 105.95 156.44
CA ALA A 286 28.33 107.00 157.25
C ALA A 286 29.02 107.29 158.60
N ARG A 287 30.09 106.57 158.99
CA ARG A 287 30.58 106.57 160.38
C ARG A 287 31.96 107.18 160.66
N ILE A 288 32.74 107.65 159.67
CA ILE A 288 34.05 108.29 159.95
C ILE A 288 34.38 109.44 158.97
N THR A 289 33.87 110.64 159.29
CA THR A 289 34.42 112.01 159.08
C THR A 289 33.44 113.01 158.38
N PRO A 290 33.27 114.28 158.84
CA PRO A 290 32.03 115.09 158.72
C PRO A 290 32.20 116.41 157.90
N PRO A 291 31.32 117.44 158.03
CA PRO A 291 30.08 117.68 157.29
C PRO A 291 30.16 118.87 156.30
N ALA A 292 29.36 118.87 155.22
CA ALA A 292 28.94 120.12 154.55
C ALA A 292 27.76 119.90 153.59
N ALA A 293 26.69 120.66 153.84
CA ALA A 293 25.85 121.39 152.89
C ALA A 293 25.48 120.70 151.56
N GLU A 294 24.23 120.28 151.40
CA GLU A 294 23.18 121.10 150.74
C GLU A 294 23.47 121.43 149.26
N ALA A 295 22.82 120.68 148.36
CA ALA A 295 22.22 121.23 147.14
C ALA A 295 21.25 120.21 146.51
N LYS A 296 19.97 120.34 146.88
CA LYS A 296 18.82 120.28 145.96
C LYS A 296 19.03 121.36 144.85
N PRO A 297 18.20 121.48 143.80
CA PRO A 297 17.11 120.62 143.28
C PRO A 297 17.05 120.63 141.72
N ALA A 298 15.90 120.21 141.19
CA ALA A 298 15.18 120.90 140.12
C ALA A 298 15.73 120.71 138.70
N THR A 299 14.97 120.55 137.65
CA THR A 299 13.55 120.70 137.26
C THR A 299 13.63 120.44 135.73
N ARG A 300 12.63 120.22 134.90
CA ARG A 300 11.19 120.43 134.87
C ARG A 300 10.77 119.88 133.51
N LYS A 301 9.51 119.45 133.43
CA LYS A 301 8.53 119.79 132.38
C LYS A 301 8.99 119.72 130.91
N LYS A 302 8.20 119.16 130.02
CA LYS A 302 6.82 119.62 129.80
C LYS A 302 5.96 118.56 129.10
N PRO A 303 4.63 118.76 129.14
CA PRO A 303 3.60 117.82 128.73
C PRO A 303 3.01 118.16 127.35
N GLY A 304 1.97 117.40 126.99
CA GLY A 304 1.07 117.61 125.85
C GLY A 304 1.40 116.59 124.76
N GLY A 305 0.52 115.69 124.33
CA GLY A 305 -0.94 115.82 124.19
C GLY A 305 -1.19 116.08 122.71
N GLU A 306 -1.86 115.13 122.04
CA GLU A 306 -2.06 115.07 120.58
C GLU A 306 -0.79 115.07 119.72
#